data_AF-Q2NGB0-F1
#
_entry.id   AF-Q2NGB0-F1
#
_cell.length_a   1.000
_cell.length_b   1.000
_cell.length_c   1.000
_cell.angle_alpha   90.00
_cell.angle_beta   90.00
_cell.angle_gamma   90.00
#
_symmetry.space_group_name_H-M   'P 1'
#
loop_
_entity.id
_entity.type
_entity.pdbx_description
1 polymer ?
#
loop_
_entity_poly.entity_id
_entity_poly.type
_entity_poly.pdbx_seq_one_letter_code
_entity_poly.pdbx_strand_id
1 'polypeptide(L)'
;MKTNHPHKKVIESVDNLSVLVTILYNSKIAYVKKNLSIHLHKREISLLSDIQKHTKPHHKKVRIAKYQEIDKESKHFQLHQEIFLKRYKKLEKKDIIKLEYECDNGLPYDMTFTQKGLSILDEISNLEKEWNELVMDDIDGDIIPLLQKITINAMDISYNIQKETKNIY
;
A
#
# COMPACT_ATOMS: atom_id res chain seq x y z
N MET A 1 26.51 -5.77 -13.39
CA MET A 1 27.63 -5.67 -12.42
C MET A 1 27.09 -5.89 -11.00
N LYS A 2 27.41 -7.02 -10.37
CA LYS A 2 27.07 -7.28 -8.95
C LYS A 2 27.92 -6.34 -8.09
N THR A 3 27.33 -5.24 -7.61
CA THR A 3 28.03 -4.23 -6.81
C THR A 3 28.56 -4.83 -5.52
N ASN A 4 29.86 -4.68 -5.27
CA ASN A 4 30.54 -5.11 -4.05
C ASN A 4 30.21 -4.11 -2.92
N HIS A 5 28.94 -4.10 -2.49
CA HIS A 5 28.43 -3.14 -1.52
C HIS A 5 28.67 -3.68 -0.09
N PRO A 6 29.16 -2.88 0.87
CA PRO A 6 29.33 -3.28 2.27
C PRO A 6 28.10 -3.92 2.93
N HIS A 7 26.90 -3.61 2.43
CA HIS A 7 25.64 -4.16 2.93
C HIS A 7 25.41 -5.61 2.53
N LYS A 8 26.14 -6.16 1.54
CA LYS A 8 25.99 -7.57 1.15
C LYS A 8 26.37 -8.50 2.30
N LYS A 9 27.54 -8.25 2.92
CA LYS A 9 28.01 -9.01 4.10
C LYS A 9 27.08 -8.85 5.30
N VAL A 10 26.44 -7.68 5.43
CA VAL A 10 25.45 -7.44 6.48
C VAL A 10 24.21 -8.29 6.22
N ILE A 11 23.67 -8.30 5.00
CA ILE A 11 22.49 -9.11 4.63
C ILE A 11 22.75 -10.61 4.84
N GLU A 12 23.94 -11.10 4.48
CA GLU A 12 24.35 -12.50 4.70
C GLU A 12 24.37 -12.90 6.19
N SER A 13 24.45 -11.93 7.10
CA SER A 13 24.45 -12.14 8.56
C SER A 13 23.09 -11.87 9.23
N VAL A 14 22.07 -11.42 8.48
CA VAL A 14 20.74 -11.14 9.05
C VAL A 14 19.97 -12.44 9.25
N ASP A 15 19.72 -12.78 10.51
CA ASP A 15 18.85 -13.89 10.93
C ASP A 15 17.37 -13.48 11.11
N ASN A 16 17.09 -12.18 11.02
CA ASN A 16 15.77 -11.62 11.24
C ASN A 16 14.95 -11.47 9.94
N LEU A 17 13.94 -12.32 9.78
CA LEU A 17 13.01 -12.30 8.65
C LEU A 17 12.38 -10.92 8.40
N SER A 18 11.99 -10.19 9.45
CA SER A 18 11.32 -8.88 9.29
C SER A 18 12.21 -7.83 8.64
N VAL A 19 13.51 -7.89 8.90
CA VAL A 19 14.51 -7.00 8.29
C VAL A 19 14.67 -7.34 6.81
N LEU A 20 14.78 -8.63 6.47
CA LEU A 20 14.88 -9.08 5.08
C LEU A 20 13.66 -8.67 4.24
N VAL A 21 12.45 -8.89 4.77
CA VAL A 21 11.19 -8.44 4.13
C VAL A 21 11.19 -6.92 3.92
N THR A 22 11.67 -6.16 4.91
CA THR A 22 11.74 -4.70 4.81
C THR A 22 12.72 -4.24 3.72
N ILE A 23 13.88 -4.88 3.60
CA ILE A 23 14.88 -4.58 2.55
C ILE A 23 14.30 -4.87 1.17
N LEU A 24 13.67 -6.03 0.97
CA LEU A 24 13.01 -6.40 -0.28
C LEU A 24 11.91 -5.39 -0.65
N TYR A 25 11.04 -5.04 0.29
CA TYR A 25 9.99 -4.04 0.08
C TYR A 25 10.57 -2.68 -0.31
N ASN A 26 11.62 -2.22 0.38
CA ASN A 26 12.27 -0.94 0.07
C ASN A 26 12.95 -0.95 -1.31
N SER A 27 13.56 -2.07 -1.70
CA SER A 27 14.15 -2.26 -3.03
C SER A 27 13.08 -2.15 -4.13
N LYS A 28 11.96 -2.87 -3.98
CA LYS A 28 10.82 -2.80 -4.91
C LYS A 28 10.33 -1.37 -5.09
N ILE A 29 10.06 -0.67 -3.99
CA ILE A 29 9.59 0.71 -4.04
C ILE A 29 10.62 1.65 -4.68
N ALA A 30 11.92 1.44 -4.43
CA ALA A 30 12.97 2.25 -5.04
C ALA A 30 13.03 2.03 -6.56
N TYR A 31 12.89 0.79 -7.03
CA TYR A 31 12.81 0.46 -8.45
C TYR A 31 11.60 1.13 -9.10
N VAL A 32 10.39 0.94 -8.55
CA VAL A 32 9.17 1.58 -9.07
C VAL A 32 9.34 3.09 -9.14
N LYS A 33 9.77 3.74 -8.05
CA LYS A 33 9.94 5.20 -8.00
C LYS A 33 10.93 5.74 -9.04
N LYS A 34 11.97 4.98 -9.35
CA LYS A 34 13.02 5.40 -10.28
C LYS A 34 12.52 5.35 -11.73
N ASN A 35 11.66 4.37 -12.04
CA ASN A 35 11.26 4.05 -13.41
C ASN A 35 9.84 4.54 -13.75
N LEU A 36 9.06 5.00 -12.78
CA LEU A 36 7.72 5.53 -13.03
C LEU A 36 7.78 6.82 -13.86
N SER A 37 6.85 6.94 -14.82
CA SER A 37 6.69 8.10 -15.71
C SER A 37 6.39 9.42 -14.99
N ILE A 38 5.97 9.34 -13.73
CA ILE A 38 5.66 10.50 -12.88
C ILE A 38 6.39 10.44 -11.54
N HIS A 39 6.67 11.61 -10.98
CA HIS A 39 7.21 11.68 -9.63
C HIS A 39 6.14 11.40 -8.57
N LEU A 40 6.30 10.29 -7.85
CA LEU A 40 5.55 9.95 -6.64
C LEU A 40 6.49 9.61 -5.48
N HIS A 41 6.16 10.10 -4.28
CA HIS A 41 6.82 9.69 -3.05
C HIS A 41 6.37 8.27 -2.65
N LYS A 42 7.18 7.57 -1.84
CA LYS A 42 6.85 6.21 -1.32
C LYS A 42 5.45 6.16 -0.69
N ARG A 43 5.11 7.15 0.12
CA ARG A 43 3.80 7.24 0.78
C ARG A 43 2.65 7.43 -0.21
N GLU A 44 2.88 8.11 -1.33
CA GLU A 44 1.87 8.28 -2.38
C GLU A 44 1.64 6.96 -3.12
N ILE A 45 2.71 6.22 -3.46
CA ILE A 45 2.59 4.88 -4.05
C ILE A 45 1.84 3.92 -3.14
N SER A 46 2.18 3.87 -1.84
CA SER A 46 1.44 3.07 -0.86
C SER A 46 -0.04 3.48 -0.79
N LEU A 47 -0.32 4.79 -0.81
CA LEU A 47 -1.69 5.31 -0.77
C LEU A 47 -2.52 4.89 -1.99
N LEU A 48 -1.92 4.76 -3.18
CA LEU A 48 -2.63 4.27 -4.37
C LEU A 48 -3.10 2.83 -4.19
N SER A 49 -2.29 1.96 -3.59
CA SER A 49 -2.69 0.59 -3.25
C SER A 49 -3.87 0.57 -2.27
N ASP A 50 -3.85 1.44 -1.26
CA ASP A 50 -4.95 1.55 -0.29
C ASP A 50 -6.23 2.04 -0.97
N ILE A 51 -6.14 3.02 -1.87
CA ILE A 51 -7.29 3.51 -2.65
C ILE A 51 -7.85 2.39 -3.51
N GLN A 52 -7.02 1.64 -4.24
CA GLN A 52 -7.44 0.51 -5.06
C GLN A 52 -8.17 -0.57 -4.26
N LYS A 53 -7.75 -0.80 -3.02
CA LYS A 53 -8.49 -1.66 -2.10
C LYS A 53 -9.83 -1.02 -1.72
N HIS A 54 -9.83 0.23 -1.29
CA HIS A 54 -11.01 0.89 -0.75
C HIS A 54 -12.12 1.19 -1.76
N THR A 55 -11.80 1.32 -3.04
CA THR A 55 -12.78 1.51 -4.11
C THR A 55 -13.56 0.23 -4.45
N LYS A 56 -13.09 -0.94 -4.01
CA LYS A 56 -13.83 -2.20 -4.22
C LYS A 56 -15.16 -2.20 -3.46
N PRO A 57 -16.27 -2.70 -4.03
CA PRO A 57 -17.59 -2.60 -3.43
C PRO A 57 -17.70 -3.12 -1.99
N HIS A 58 -17.09 -4.27 -1.69
CA HIS A 58 -17.14 -4.86 -0.35
C HIS A 58 -16.33 -4.04 0.67
N HIS A 59 -15.17 -3.49 0.30
CA HIS A 59 -14.39 -2.61 1.18
C HIS A 59 -15.07 -1.26 1.40
N LYS A 60 -15.72 -0.71 0.38
CA LYS A 60 -16.53 0.51 0.49
C LYS A 60 -17.68 0.33 1.49
N LYS A 61 -18.41 -0.79 1.41
CA LYS A 61 -19.46 -1.14 2.40
C LYS A 61 -18.92 -1.18 3.83
N VAL A 62 -17.78 -1.83 4.04
CA VAL A 62 -17.13 -1.89 5.36
C VAL A 62 -16.72 -0.51 5.87
N ARG A 63 -16.18 0.36 5.00
CA ARG A 63 -15.82 1.74 5.35
C ARG A 63 -17.04 2.56 5.79
N ILE A 64 -18.16 2.45 5.06
CA ILE A 64 -19.41 3.16 5.39
C ILE A 64 -19.92 2.73 6.76
N ALA A 65 -20.04 1.42 7.00
CA ALA A 65 -20.51 0.88 8.27
C ALA A 65 -19.64 1.36 9.45
N LYS A 66 -18.31 1.28 9.31
CA LYS A 66 -17.39 1.76 10.36
C LYS A 66 -17.51 3.26 10.59
N TYR A 67 -17.64 4.06 9.54
CA TYR A 67 -17.76 5.51 9.69
C TYR A 67 -19.06 5.92 10.42
N GLN A 68 -20.11 5.11 10.33
CA GLN A 68 -21.35 5.33 11.09
C GLN A 68 -21.19 5.06 12.59
N GLU A 69 -20.26 4.21 12.99
CA GLU A 69 -20.00 3.83 14.40
C GLU A 69 -19.02 4.78 15.11
N ILE A 70 -18.31 5.63 14.37
CA ILE A 70 -17.29 6.55 14.94
C ILE A 70 -17.95 7.78 15.56
N ASP A 71 -17.41 8.23 16.70
CA ASP A 71 -17.72 9.54 17.27
C ASP A 71 -17.09 10.67 16.44
N LYS A 72 -17.91 11.27 15.57
CA LYS A 72 -17.52 12.30 14.61
C LYS A 72 -17.20 13.65 15.26
N GLU A 73 -17.66 13.88 16.48
CA GLU A 73 -17.44 15.13 17.23
C GLU A 73 -16.11 15.13 18.00
N SER A 74 -15.43 13.98 18.05
CA SER A 74 -14.10 13.88 18.63
C SER A 74 -13.10 14.75 17.86
N LYS A 75 -12.45 15.68 18.57
CA LYS A 75 -11.36 16.52 18.02
C LYS A 75 -10.24 15.68 17.40
N HIS A 76 -9.98 14.50 17.95
CA HIS A 76 -8.97 13.59 17.41
C HIS A 76 -9.38 13.07 16.03
N PHE A 77 -10.65 12.70 15.88
CA PHE A 77 -11.19 12.24 14.60
C PHE A 77 -11.12 13.32 13.51
N GLN A 78 -11.57 14.54 13.84
CA GLN A 78 -11.55 15.68 12.92
C GLN A 78 -10.13 16.01 12.44
N LEU A 79 -9.15 16.04 13.36
CA LEU A 79 -7.74 16.25 13.02
C LEU A 79 -7.20 15.16 12.08
N HIS A 80 -7.50 13.90 12.37
CA HIS A 80 -7.08 12.77 11.54
C HIS A 80 -7.69 12.87 10.13
N GLN A 81 -8.99 13.17 10.04
CA GLN A 81 -9.69 13.38 8.78
C GLN A 81 -9.01 14.45 7.92
N GLU A 82 -8.67 15.61 8.50
CA GLU A 82 -7.96 16.67 7.78
C GLU A 82 -6.58 16.23 7.26
N ILE A 83 -5.81 15.54 8.10
CA ILE A 83 -4.47 15.04 7.73
C ILE A 83 -4.56 14.04 6.58
N PHE A 84 -5.52 13.11 6.65
CA PHE A 84 -5.75 12.13 5.58
C PHE A 84 -6.19 12.83 4.30
N LEU A 85 -7.16 13.75 4.37
CA LEU A 85 -7.66 14.48 3.20
C LEU A 85 -6.55 15.28 2.50
N LYS A 86 -5.64 15.91 3.26
CA LYS A 86 -4.46 16.59 2.70
C LYS A 86 -3.58 15.67 1.85
N ARG A 87 -3.50 14.37 2.18
CA ARG A 87 -2.73 13.39 1.38
C ARG A 87 -3.45 13.08 0.07
N TYR A 88 -4.75 12.83 0.11
CA TYR A 88 -5.55 12.57 -1.10
C TYR A 88 -5.56 13.76 -2.06
N LYS A 89 -5.67 15.00 -1.53
CA LYS A 89 -5.60 16.23 -2.34
C LYS A 89 -4.30 16.35 -3.14
N LYS A 90 -3.18 15.77 -2.69
CA LYS A 90 -1.92 15.76 -3.48
C LYS A 90 -2.02 14.87 -4.72
N LEU A 91 -2.72 13.74 -4.60
CA LEU A 91 -2.98 12.83 -5.73
C LEU A 91 -4.00 13.43 -6.69
N GLU A 92 -5.03 14.10 -6.17
CA GLU A 92 -6.02 14.84 -6.98
C GLU A 92 -5.35 15.96 -7.79
N LYS A 93 -4.45 16.75 -7.19
CA LYS A 93 -3.66 17.77 -7.91
C LYS A 93 -2.78 17.20 -9.04
N LYS A 94 -2.43 15.91 -8.96
CA LYS A 94 -1.67 15.21 -10.01
C LYS A 94 -2.58 14.59 -11.07
N ASP A 95 -3.90 14.78 -10.97
CA ASP A 95 -4.95 14.18 -11.82
C ASP A 95 -4.93 12.64 -11.76
N ILE A 96 -4.58 12.07 -10.61
CA ILE A 96 -4.52 10.60 -10.41
C ILE A 96 -5.86 10.08 -9.85
N ILE A 97 -6.50 10.87 -9.01
CA ILE A 97 -7.81 10.55 -8.43
C ILE A 97 -8.74 11.75 -8.53
N LYS A 98 -10.03 11.51 -8.40
CA LYS A 98 -11.05 12.53 -8.13
C LYS A 98 -11.58 12.33 -6.71
N LEU A 99 -11.71 13.42 -5.96
CA LEU A 99 -12.37 13.39 -4.65
C LEU A 99 -13.82 13.88 -4.79
N GLU A 100 -14.71 13.10 -4.21
CA GLU A 100 -16.11 13.46 -4.00
C GLU A 100 -16.26 13.85 -2.53
N TYR A 101 -16.75 15.07 -2.26
CA TYR A 101 -16.91 15.59 -0.90
C TYR A 101 -18.36 15.50 -0.42
N GLU A 102 -19.30 15.41 -1.35
CA GLU A 102 -20.73 15.26 -1.09
C GLU A 102 -21.12 13.82 -1.44
N CYS A 103 -20.91 12.91 -0.49
CA CYS A 103 -21.17 11.49 -0.72
C CYS A 103 -22.57 11.10 -0.21
N ASP A 104 -23.41 10.58 -1.11
CA ASP A 104 -24.76 10.07 -0.76
C ASP A 104 -24.74 8.90 0.25
N ASN A 105 -23.58 8.28 0.45
CA ASN A 105 -23.39 7.14 1.34
C ASN A 105 -23.00 7.55 2.78
N GLY A 106 -22.97 8.84 3.08
CA GLY A 106 -22.66 9.38 4.41
C GLY A 106 -21.18 9.39 4.79
N LEU A 107 -20.27 9.03 3.88
CA LEU A 107 -18.84 9.25 4.05
C LEU A 107 -18.51 10.75 3.96
N PRO A 108 -17.45 11.22 4.63
CA PRO A 108 -17.05 12.62 4.57
C PRO A 108 -16.39 12.99 3.24
N TYR A 109 -15.87 11.97 2.55
CA TYR A 109 -15.35 12.04 1.21
C TYR A 109 -15.22 10.62 0.65
N ASP A 110 -15.29 10.51 -0.66
CA ASP A 110 -14.96 9.30 -1.39
C ASP A 110 -13.99 9.62 -2.53
N MET A 111 -13.45 8.59 -3.15
CA MET A 111 -12.41 8.73 -4.16
C MET A 111 -12.56 7.72 -5.28
N THR A 112 -12.24 8.15 -6.49
CA THR A 112 -12.19 7.27 -7.66
C THR A 112 -10.91 7.56 -8.46
N PHE A 113 -10.40 6.58 -9.19
CA PHE A 113 -9.27 6.81 -10.09
C PHE A 113 -9.73 7.54 -11.35
N THR A 114 -8.89 8.45 -11.84
CA THR A 114 -9.00 8.97 -13.19
C THR A 114 -8.44 7.95 -14.19
N GLN A 115 -8.60 8.20 -15.49
CA GLN A 115 -7.95 7.36 -16.52
C GLN A 115 -6.42 7.41 -16.40
N LYS A 116 -5.85 8.59 -16.12
CA LYS A 116 -4.43 8.74 -15.82
C LYS A 116 -4.03 7.92 -14.59
N GLY A 117 -4.83 7.94 -13.53
CA GLY A 117 -4.55 7.16 -12.33
C GLY A 117 -4.57 5.65 -12.57
N LEU A 118 -5.52 5.15 -13.36
CA LEU A 118 -5.55 3.75 -13.78
C LEU A 118 -4.30 3.38 -14.59
N SER A 119 -3.89 4.20 -15.56
CA SER A 119 -2.66 3.97 -16.33
C SER A 119 -1.41 3.94 -15.44
N ILE A 120 -1.34 4.79 -14.41
CA ILE A 120 -0.23 4.77 -13.44
C ILE A 120 -0.25 3.49 -12.58
N LEU A 121 -1.42 2.97 -12.22
CA LEU A 121 -1.51 1.69 -11.50
C LEU A 121 -1.01 0.53 -12.36
N ASP A 122 -1.36 0.51 -13.65
CA ASP A 122 -0.89 -0.51 -14.59
C ASP A 122 0.63 -0.43 -14.77
N GLU A 123 1.17 0.80 -14.89
CA GLU A 123 2.61 1.02 -14.95
C GLU A 123 3.32 0.52 -13.68
N ILE A 124 2.80 0.86 -12.49
CA ILE A 124 3.33 0.34 -11.21
C ILE A 124 3.31 -1.19 -11.22
N SER A 125 2.20 -1.82 -11.63
CA SER A 125 2.09 -3.28 -11.65
C SER A 125 3.12 -3.92 -12.58
N ASN A 126 3.38 -3.33 -13.75
CA ASN A 126 4.40 -3.83 -14.67
C ASN A 126 5.82 -3.66 -14.10
N LEU A 127 6.13 -2.50 -13.52
CA LEU A 127 7.42 -2.26 -12.87
C LEU A 127 7.66 -3.19 -11.67
N GLU A 128 6.61 -3.56 -10.93
CA GLU A 128 6.71 -4.55 -9.86
C GLU A 128 7.00 -5.97 -10.39
N LYS A 129 6.45 -6.34 -11.55
CA LYS A 129 6.77 -7.62 -12.22
C LYS A 129 8.20 -7.64 -12.73
N GLU A 130 8.64 -6.59 -13.40
CA GLU A 130 10.04 -6.46 -13.86
C GLU A 130 11.01 -6.54 -12.68
N TRP A 131 10.72 -5.84 -11.57
CA TRP A 131 11.52 -5.94 -10.36
C TRP A 131 11.55 -7.37 -9.82
N ASN A 132 10.41 -8.07 -9.82
CA ASN A 132 10.33 -9.45 -9.38
C ASN A 132 11.19 -10.37 -10.25
N GLU A 133 11.15 -10.21 -11.57
CA GLU A 133 12.01 -10.96 -12.49
C GLU A 133 13.51 -10.72 -12.20
N LEU A 134 13.91 -9.46 -11.98
CA LEU A 134 15.30 -9.10 -11.68
C LEU A 134 15.83 -9.66 -10.36
N VAL A 135 14.99 -9.75 -9.32
CA VAL A 135 15.43 -10.24 -8.00
C VAL A 135 15.30 -11.75 -7.85
N MET A 136 14.47 -12.39 -8.69
CA MET A 136 14.31 -13.83 -8.74
C MET A 136 15.22 -14.49 -9.78
N ASP A 137 15.88 -13.70 -10.62
CA ASP A 137 16.93 -14.16 -11.54
C ASP A 137 18.02 -14.92 -10.76
N ASP A 138 18.42 -16.08 -11.25
CA ASP A 138 19.36 -17.00 -10.60
C ASP A 138 18.93 -17.54 -9.19
N ILE A 139 17.65 -17.46 -8.79
CA ILE A 139 17.17 -18.14 -7.57
C ILE A 139 16.72 -19.56 -7.90
N ASP A 140 17.51 -20.54 -7.44
CA ASP A 140 17.16 -21.96 -7.52
C ASP A 140 16.19 -22.37 -6.39
N GLY A 141 15.10 -23.06 -6.76
CA GLY A 141 14.17 -23.72 -5.84
C GLY A 141 12.80 -23.05 -5.62
N ASP A 142 11.90 -23.79 -4.96
CA ASP A 142 10.50 -23.39 -4.71
C ASP A 142 10.36 -22.43 -3.51
N ILE A 143 10.91 -21.22 -3.62
CA ILE A 143 10.78 -20.20 -2.57
C ILE A 143 9.34 -19.65 -2.45
N ILE A 144 8.59 -19.62 -3.55
CA ILE A 144 7.23 -19.07 -3.59
C ILE A 144 6.27 -19.84 -2.65
N PRO A 145 6.17 -21.19 -2.70
CA PRO A 145 5.37 -21.95 -1.73
C PRO A 145 5.75 -21.69 -0.26
N LEU A 146 7.03 -21.53 0.05
CA LEU A 146 7.49 -21.21 1.41
C LEU A 146 7.00 -19.82 1.85
N LEU A 147 7.15 -18.81 0.99
CA LEU A 147 6.65 -17.46 1.25
C LEU A 147 5.13 -17.41 1.39
N GLN A 148 4.39 -18.18 0.59
CA GLN A 148 2.94 -18.31 0.71
C GLN A 148 2.55 -18.85 2.09
N LYS A 149 3.21 -19.92 2.56
CA LYS A 149 2.96 -20.50 3.89
C LYS A 149 3.24 -19.50 5.02
N ILE A 150 4.37 -18.79 4.96
CA ILE A 150 4.73 -17.75 5.93
C ILE A 150 3.67 -16.62 5.93
N THR A 151 3.22 -16.22 4.74
CA THR A 151 2.23 -15.13 4.57
C THR A 151 0.88 -15.51 5.14
N ILE A 152 0.42 -16.75 4.93
CA ILE A 152 -0.85 -17.25 5.50
C ILE A 152 -0.78 -17.19 7.03
N ASN A 153 0.30 -17.70 7.63
CA ASN A 153 0.48 -17.65 9.07
C ASN A 153 0.47 -16.20 9.62
N ALA A 154 1.09 -15.27 8.90
CA ALA A 154 1.09 -13.85 9.29
C ALA A 154 -0.28 -13.16 9.13
N MET A 155 -1.04 -13.58 8.12
CA MET A 155 -2.39 -13.08 7.87
C MET A 155 -3.33 -13.43 9.03
N ASP A 156 -3.27 -14.66 9.54
CA ASP A 156 -4.10 -15.10 10.66
C ASP A 156 -3.88 -14.27 11.92
N ILE A 157 -2.62 -13.95 12.23
CA ILE A 157 -2.27 -13.06 13.35
C ILE A 157 -2.94 -11.69 13.16
N SER A 158 -2.78 -11.10 11.97
CA SER A 158 -3.32 -9.76 11.66
C SER A 158 -4.86 -9.75 11.71
N TYR A 159 -5.50 -10.81 11.20
CA TYR A 159 -6.94 -10.96 11.18
C TYR A 159 -7.52 -11.08 12.59
N ASN A 160 -6.90 -11.89 13.45
CA ASN A 160 -7.34 -12.07 14.84
C ASN A 160 -7.26 -10.76 15.62
N ILE A 161 -6.15 -10.01 15.50
CA ILE A 161 -5.98 -8.70 16.13
C ILE A 161 -7.03 -7.70 15.62
N GLN A 162 -7.30 -7.66 14.31
CA GLN A 162 -8.31 -6.77 13.72
C GLN A 162 -9.72 -7.07 14.23
N LYS A 163 -10.04 -8.34 14.49
CA LYS A 163 -11.31 -8.76 15.06
C LYS A 163 -11.45 -8.33 16.53
N GLU A 164 -10.40 -8.51 17.32
CA GLU A 164 -10.36 -8.11 18.74
C GLU A 164 -10.45 -6.59 18.92
N THR A 165 -9.74 -5.83 18.09
CA THR A 165 -9.69 -4.36 18.14
C THR A 165 -10.87 -3.68 17.47
N LYS A 166 -11.86 -4.44 16.96
CA LYS A 166 -13.02 -3.95 16.19
C LYS A 166 -12.64 -3.02 15.02
N ASN A 167 -11.39 -3.04 14.56
CA ASN A 167 -10.84 -2.11 13.57
C ASN A 167 -11.09 -0.61 13.87
N ILE A 168 -10.93 -0.18 15.12
CA ILE A 168 -10.93 1.25 15.45
C ILE A 168 -9.65 1.85 14.83
N TYR A 169 -9.80 2.73 13.83
CA TYR A 169 -8.73 3.50 13.19
C TYR A 169 -8.76 4.95 13.66
#